data_AF-A0A2I1HDE9-F1
#
_entry.id   AF-A0A2I1HDE9-F1
#
_cell.length_a   1.000
_cell.length_b   1.000
_cell.length_c   1.000
_cell.angle_alpha   90.00
_cell.angle_beta   90.00
_cell.angle_gamma   90.00
#
_symmetry.space_group_name_H-M   'P 1'
#
loop_
_entity.id
_entity.type
_entity.pdbx_description
1 polymer ?
#
loop_
_entity_poly.entity_id
_entity_poly.type
_entity_poly.pdbx_seq_one_letter_code
_entity_poly.pdbx_strand_id
1 'polypeptide(L)'
;MIQNQITILKELHDWQNIIKIYGLTCKGNKWYLVSEWAKYGNLREYYTNYKDRFDLRLKLRMSLDIARGLNFLRTVEIAHHDIRAENILITLHEAAKLANFKLSRYITAKSLEQSQNSERVRYCAPELLERTHNFKYDHKCEVYSFGILLWEIAEERIPYEQYRDIVKITDLVCNHKYRESFSRDSRMPLSFTSLALKGM
;
A
#
# COMPACT_ATOMS: atom_id res chain seq x y z
N MET A 1 -0.77 -9.25 18.59
CA MET A 1 -0.38 -8.65 17.29
C MET A 1 0.35 -9.66 16.42
N ILE A 2 1.44 -10.29 16.88
CA ILE A 2 2.20 -11.29 16.11
C ILE A 2 1.34 -12.51 15.70
N GLN A 3 0.50 -13.04 16.60
CA GLN A 3 -0.30 -14.25 16.33
C GLN A 3 -1.32 -14.06 15.20
N ASN A 4 -2.07 -12.95 15.18
CA ASN A 4 -3.01 -12.64 14.09
C ASN A 4 -2.30 -12.49 12.75
N GLN A 5 -1.14 -11.81 12.74
CA GLN A 5 -0.34 -11.64 11.53
C GLN A 5 0.09 -13.00 10.96
N ILE A 6 0.52 -13.94 11.80
CA ILE A 6 0.91 -15.29 11.36
C ILE A 6 -0.28 -16.05 10.78
N THR A 7 -1.45 -15.98 11.42
CA THR A 7 -2.66 -16.67 10.94
C THR A 7 -3.02 -16.19 9.53
N ILE A 8 -3.07 -14.88 9.33
CA ILE A 8 -3.33 -14.28 8.01
C ILE A 8 -2.25 -14.72 7.01
N LEU A 9 -0.98 -14.58 7.34
CA LEU A 9 0.12 -14.93 6.43
C LEU A 9 0.12 -16.41 6.02
N LYS A 10 -0.35 -17.31 6.89
CA LYS A 10 -0.55 -18.72 6.56
C LYS A 10 -1.67 -18.92 5.54
N GLU A 11 -2.75 -18.14 5.60
CA GLU A 11 -3.82 -18.22 4.60
C GLU A 11 -3.40 -17.63 3.25
N LEU A 12 -2.51 -16.64 3.25
CA LEU A 12 -2.07 -15.95 2.04
C LEU A 12 -0.85 -16.59 1.34
N HIS A 13 -0.27 -17.65 1.92
CA HIS A 13 1.10 -18.10 1.62
C HIS A 13 1.40 -18.53 0.17
N ASP A 14 0.37 -18.93 -0.58
CA ASP A 14 0.51 -19.44 -1.95
C ASP A 14 0.24 -18.40 -3.03
N TRP A 15 -0.12 -17.16 -2.67
CA TRP A 15 -0.49 -16.16 -3.67
C TRP A 15 0.70 -15.38 -4.22
N GLN A 16 0.80 -15.32 -5.54
CA GLN A 16 1.99 -14.80 -6.25
C GLN A 16 2.31 -13.33 -5.92
N ASN A 17 1.30 -12.50 -5.67
CA ASN A 17 1.46 -11.07 -5.39
C ASN A 17 1.44 -10.71 -3.89
N ILE A 18 1.57 -11.72 -3.02
CA ILE A 18 1.80 -11.55 -1.57
C ILE A 18 3.22 -12.02 -1.26
N ILE A 19 3.93 -11.32 -0.38
CA ILE A 19 5.26 -11.74 0.05
C ILE A 19 5.17 -13.10 0.75
N LYS A 20 5.92 -14.08 0.24
CA LYS A 20 5.98 -15.42 0.79
C LYS A 20 6.69 -15.38 2.13
N ILE A 21 6.07 -15.97 3.13
CA ILE A 21 6.60 -16.10 4.49
C ILE A 21 6.99 -17.55 4.72
N TYR A 22 8.23 -17.77 5.12
CA TYR A 22 8.74 -19.11 5.45
C TYR A 22 8.50 -19.47 6.91
N GLY A 23 8.39 -18.49 7.79
CA GLY A 23 8.05 -18.72 9.20
C GLY A 23 8.67 -17.69 10.13
N LEU A 24 8.80 -18.07 11.40
CA LEU A 24 9.46 -17.29 12.43
C LEU A 24 10.75 -17.98 12.88
N THR A 25 11.74 -17.18 13.24
CA THR A 25 12.92 -17.62 13.96
C THR A 25 13.19 -16.71 15.15
N CYS A 26 13.96 -17.17 16.13
CA CYS A 26 14.33 -16.36 17.29
C CYS A 26 15.85 -16.37 17.51
N LYS A 27 16.37 -15.26 18.01
CA LYS A 27 17.76 -15.13 18.47
C LYS A 27 17.75 -14.38 19.80
N GLY A 28 18.02 -15.08 20.89
CA GLY A 28 17.78 -14.58 22.24
C GLY A 28 16.29 -14.29 22.46
N ASN A 29 15.97 -13.11 23.02
CA ASN A 29 14.58 -12.69 23.27
C ASN A 29 13.94 -11.92 22.10
N LYS A 30 14.53 -11.96 20.90
CA LYS A 30 14.00 -11.29 19.70
C LYS A 30 13.48 -12.30 18.70
N TRP A 31 12.25 -12.07 18.22
CA TRP A 31 11.61 -12.83 17.16
C TRP A 31 11.79 -12.13 15.82
N TYR A 32 12.01 -12.93 14.77
CA TYR A 32 12.25 -12.48 13.40
C TYR A 32 11.29 -13.22 12.46
N LEU A 33 10.70 -12.47 11.53
CA LEU A 33 9.91 -13.03 10.44
C LEU A 33 10.83 -13.32 9.26
N VAL A 34 10.79 -14.55 8.76
CA VAL A 34 11.57 -14.99 7.60
C VAL A 34 10.66 -15.00 6.38
N SER A 35 11.05 -14.26 5.34
CA SER A 35 10.32 -14.16 4.07
C SER A 35 11.20 -14.49 2.88
N GLU A 36 10.59 -14.60 1.70
CA GLU A 36 11.36 -14.52 0.46
C GLU A 36 12.13 -13.20 0.36
N TRP A 37 13.21 -13.22 -0.42
CA TRP A 37 14.11 -12.08 -0.54
C TRP A 37 13.58 -11.03 -1.53
N ALA A 38 13.34 -9.83 -1.03
CA ALA A 38 13.02 -8.65 -1.83
C ALA A 38 14.32 -7.92 -2.19
N LYS A 39 14.99 -8.38 -3.26
CA LYS A 39 16.32 -7.89 -3.67
C LYS A 39 16.41 -6.37 -3.78
N TYR A 40 15.37 -5.72 -4.26
CA TYR A 40 15.40 -4.30 -4.53
C TYR A 40 14.71 -3.45 -3.45
N GLY A 41 14.42 -4.05 -2.29
CA GLY A 41 13.76 -3.37 -1.20
C GLY A 41 12.28 -3.12 -1.47
N ASN A 42 11.76 -2.00 -0.96
CA ASN A 42 10.39 -1.57 -1.22
C ASN A 42 10.26 -0.73 -2.50
N LEU A 43 9.03 -0.47 -2.95
CA LEU A 43 8.76 0.27 -4.18
C LEU A 43 9.36 1.68 -4.17
N ARG A 44 9.36 2.36 -3.02
CA ARG A 44 9.96 3.69 -2.89
C ARG A 44 11.47 3.68 -3.02
N GLU A 45 12.12 2.72 -2.38
CA GLU A 45 13.55 2.45 -2.57
C GLU A 45 13.84 2.07 -4.03
N TYR A 46 12.94 1.32 -4.68
CA TYR A 46 13.09 0.89 -6.06
C TYR A 46 13.17 2.07 -7.02
N TYR A 47 12.14 2.92 -7.07
CA TYR A 47 12.12 4.05 -7.98
C TYR A 47 13.13 5.14 -7.59
N THR A 48 13.63 5.15 -6.35
CA THR A 48 14.67 6.10 -5.93
C THR A 48 16.06 5.66 -6.41
N ASN A 49 16.39 4.38 -6.23
CA ASN A 49 17.75 3.86 -6.43
C ASN A 49 17.96 3.24 -7.82
N TYR A 50 16.90 2.88 -8.53
CA TYR A 50 16.95 2.16 -9.81
C TYR A 50 16.14 2.87 -10.91
N LYS A 51 16.18 4.21 -10.94
CA LYS A 51 15.42 5.05 -11.88
C LYS A 51 15.50 4.61 -13.34
N ASP A 52 16.70 4.26 -13.80
CA ASP A 52 16.93 3.85 -15.19
C ASP A 52 16.21 2.56 -15.59
N ARG A 53 15.74 1.77 -14.60
CA ARG A 53 15.00 0.53 -14.82
C ARG A 53 13.48 0.71 -14.74
N PHE A 54 13.00 1.78 -14.11
CA PHE A 54 11.58 1.96 -13.81
C PHE A 54 10.80 2.56 -14.99
N ASP A 55 10.87 1.87 -16.12
CA ASP A 55 10.21 2.28 -17.35
C ASP A 55 8.67 2.12 -17.28
N LEU A 56 7.99 2.65 -18.30
CA LEU A 56 6.53 2.59 -18.39
C LEU A 56 5.98 1.16 -18.32
N ARG A 57 6.65 0.19 -18.96
CA ARG A 57 6.19 -1.20 -18.97
C ARG A 57 6.28 -1.80 -17.57
N LEU A 58 7.35 -1.50 -16.85
CA LEU A 58 7.55 -1.96 -15.49
C LEU A 58 6.56 -1.32 -14.52
N LYS A 59 6.31 -0.01 -14.64
CA LYS A 59 5.27 0.70 -13.88
C LYS A 59 3.92 0.01 -14.02
N LEU A 60 3.47 -0.22 -15.26
CA LEU A 60 2.20 -0.89 -15.54
C LEU A 60 2.15 -2.33 -14.98
N ARG A 61 3.25 -3.09 -15.11
CA ARG A 61 3.34 -4.44 -14.57
C ARG A 61 3.23 -4.45 -13.04
N MET A 62 3.99 -3.59 -12.35
CA MET A 62 3.94 -3.49 -10.90
C MET A 62 2.57 -3.03 -10.40
N SER A 63 1.93 -2.08 -11.08
CA SER A 63 0.55 -1.68 -10.76
C SER A 63 -0.44 -2.85 -10.88
N LEU A 64 -0.30 -3.67 -11.93
CA LEU A 64 -1.13 -4.86 -12.11
C LEU A 64 -0.88 -5.92 -11.04
N ASP A 65 0.38 -6.14 -10.66
CA ASP A 65 0.77 -7.06 -9.59
C ASP A 65 0.13 -6.65 -8.25
N ILE A 66 0.19 -5.36 -7.90
CA ILE A 66 -0.44 -4.82 -6.69
C ILE A 66 -1.96 -5.01 -6.75
N ALA A 67 -2.59 -4.67 -7.87
CA ALA A 67 -4.03 -4.84 -8.06
C ALA A 67 -4.48 -6.31 -7.89
N ARG A 68 -3.69 -7.27 -8.41
CA ARG A 68 -3.95 -8.71 -8.23
C ARG A 68 -3.81 -9.15 -6.77
N GLY A 69 -2.84 -8.61 -6.04
CA GLY A 69 -2.70 -8.83 -4.61
C GLY A 69 -3.93 -8.33 -3.84
N LEU A 70 -4.36 -7.10 -4.10
CA LEU A 70 -5.55 -6.50 -3.46
C LEU A 70 -6.83 -7.26 -3.80
N ASN A 71 -7.00 -7.68 -5.06
CA ASN A 71 -8.16 -8.45 -5.47
C ASN A 71 -8.24 -9.81 -4.76
N PHE A 72 -7.09 -10.46 -4.55
CA PHE A 72 -7.03 -11.69 -3.76
C PHE A 72 -7.42 -11.45 -2.30
N LEU A 73 -6.84 -10.44 -1.64
CA LEU A 73 -7.19 -10.07 -0.26
C LEU A 73 -8.70 -9.83 -0.09
N ARG A 74 -9.30 -9.11 -1.04
CA ARG A 74 -10.75 -8.90 -1.08
C ARG A 74 -11.53 -10.21 -1.17
N THR A 75 -11.07 -11.16 -1.97
CA THR A 75 -11.73 -12.46 -2.18
C THR A 75 -11.73 -13.32 -0.90
N VAL A 76 -10.66 -13.21 -0.10
CA VAL A 76 -10.55 -13.90 1.21
C VAL A 76 -11.03 -13.04 2.38
N GLU A 77 -11.73 -11.93 2.09
CA GLU A 77 -12.29 -10.98 3.06
C GLU A 77 -11.27 -10.42 4.08
N ILE A 78 -10.02 -10.26 3.67
CA ILE A 78 -8.96 -9.67 4.48
C ILE A 78 -8.68 -8.25 3.99
N ALA A 79 -8.69 -7.29 4.92
CA ALA A 79 -8.22 -5.93 4.68
C ALA A 79 -6.77 -5.80 5.16
N HIS A 80 -5.92 -5.19 4.35
CA HIS A 80 -4.52 -4.93 4.65
C HIS A 80 -4.32 -3.80 5.65
N HIS A 81 -5.12 -2.72 5.54
CA HIS A 81 -5.06 -1.48 6.34
C HIS A 81 -3.81 -0.60 6.18
N ASP A 82 -2.91 -0.93 5.27
CA ASP A 82 -1.63 -0.20 5.14
C ASP A 82 -1.06 -0.27 3.73
N ILE A 83 -1.88 0.06 2.73
CA ILE A 83 -1.46 0.07 1.33
C ILE A 83 -0.65 1.35 1.06
N ARG A 84 0.65 1.19 0.84
CA ARG A 84 1.63 2.26 0.59
C ARG A 84 2.91 1.70 -0.02
N ALA A 85 3.72 2.55 -0.65
CA ALA A 85 4.91 2.14 -1.39
C ALA A 85 5.92 1.34 -0.53
N GLU A 86 6.05 1.67 0.75
CA GLU A 86 6.95 1.00 1.69
C GLU A 86 6.53 -0.43 2.05
N ASN A 87 5.25 -0.75 1.82
CA ASN A 87 4.68 -2.08 2.03
C ASN A 87 4.54 -2.87 0.72
N ILE A 88 5.09 -2.35 -0.38
CA ILE A 88 5.23 -3.08 -1.64
C ILE A 88 6.69 -3.49 -1.78
N LEU A 89 6.98 -4.79 -1.67
CA LEU A 89 8.32 -5.32 -1.81
C LEU A 89 8.60 -5.74 -3.25
N ILE A 90 9.82 -5.46 -3.74
CA ILE A 90 10.25 -5.75 -5.10
C ILE A 90 11.27 -6.89 -5.11
N THR A 91 10.87 -8.01 -5.69
CA THR A 91 11.66 -9.25 -5.76
C THR A 91 12.79 -9.19 -6.78
N LEU A 92 13.69 -10.18 -6.78
CA LEU A 92 14.76 -10.33 -7.77
C LEU A 92 14.26 -10.26 -9.23
N HIS A 93 13.05 -10.71 -9.51
CA HIS A 93 12.45 -10.68 -10.84
C HIS A 93 11.61 -9.43 -11.11
N GLU A 94 11.76 -8.39 -10.27
CA GLU A 94 11.04 -7.11 -10.37
C GLU A 94 9.51 -7.28 -10.37
N ALA A 95 9.03 -8.32 -9.68
CA ALA A 95 7.63 -8.51 -9.34
C ALA A 95 7.31 -7.76 -8.05
N ALA A 96 6.18 -7.06 -8.04
CA ALA A 96 5.69 -6.33 -6.87
C ALA A 96 4.83 -7.25 -5.98
N LYS A 97 5.07 -7.22 -4.67
CA LYS A 97 4.36 -8.05 -3.70
C LYS A 97 3.90 -7.23 -2.50
N LEU A 98 2.65 -7.40 -2.10
CA LEU A 98 2.12 -6.84 -0.86
C LEU A 98 2.85 -7.47 0.33
N ALA A 99 3.23 -6.65 1.30
CA ALA A 99 3.96 -7.04 2.49
C ALA A 99 3.49 -6.27 3.73
N ASN A 100 4.00 -6.66 4.90
CA ASN A 100 3.69 -6.01 6.18
C ASN A 100 2.21 -6.11 6.60
N PHE A 101 1.76 -7.34 6.86
CA PHE A 101 0.39 -7.66 7.30
C PHE A 101 0.13 -7.42 8.80
N LYS A 102 0.91 -6.55 9.47
CA LYS A 102 0.81 -6.33 10.93
C LYS A 102 -0.54 -5.76 11.36
N LEU A 103 -1.15 -4.94 10.49
CA LEU A 103 -2.43 -4.27 10.75
C LEU A 103 -3.62 -5.00 10.15
N SER A 104 -3.35 -6.00 9.31
CA SER A 104 -4.34 -6.73 8.54
C SER A 104 -5.26 -7.56 9.42
N ARG A 105 -6.49 -7.72 8.96
CA ARG A 105 -7.57 -8.44 9.66
C ARG A 105 -8.70 -8.77 8.70
N TYR A 106 -9.54 -9.71 9.09
CA TYR A 106 -10.81 -9.94 8.39
C TYR A 106 -11.71 -8.72 8.48
N ILE A 107 -12.46 -8.44 7.41
CA ILE A 107 -13.44 -7.34 7.34
C ILE A 107 -14.58 -7.53 8.37
N THR A 108 -14.81 -8.77 8.82
CA THR A 108 -15.78 -9.11 9.88
C THR A 108 -15.27 -8.83 11.30
N ALA A 109 -13.97 -8.61 11.49
CA ALA A 109 -13.40 -8.31 12.80
C ALA A 109 -13.87 -6.94 13.31
N LYS A 110 -13.87 -6.76 14.64
CA LYS A 110 -14.19 -5.45 15.25
C LYS A 110 -13.21 -4.39 14.76
N SER A 111 -13.76 -3.22 14.42
CA SER A 111 -12.96 -2.03 14.14
C SER A 111 -12.12 -1.70 15.37
N LEU A 112 -10.82 -1.53 15.16
CA LEU A 112 -9.91 -0.99 16.18
C LEU A 112 -9.48 0.39 15.71
N GLU A 113 -9.39 1.34 16.63
CA GLU A 113 -8.72 2.60 16.36
C GLU A 113 -7.27 2.32 15.98
N GLN A 114 -6.87 2.85 14.83
CA GLN A 114 -5.50 2.72 14.34
C GLN A 114 -4.82 4.07 14.49
N SER A 115 -3.67 4.08 15.17
CA SER A 115 -2.82 5.26 15.20
C SER A 115 -2.32 5.55 13.79
N GLN A 116 -2.65 6.74 13.30
CA GLN A 116 -2.11 7.24 12.04
C GLN A 116 -0.77 7.91 12.34
N ASN A 117 0.24 7.59 11.54
CA ASN A 117 1.49 8.36 11.52
C ASN A 117 1.54 9.21 10.24
N SER A 118 2.53 10.11 10.18
CA SER A 118 2.70 11.07 9.08
C SER A 118 2.96 10.43 7.72
N GLU A 119 3.34 9.15 7.69
CA GLU A 119 3.59 8.44 6.45
C GLU A 119 2.33 7.71 5.95
N ARG A 120 1.55 7.13 6.84
CA ARG A 120 0.29 6.42 6.50
C ARG A 120 -0.81 7.36 6.08
N VAL A 121 -0.93 8.53 6.73
CA VAL A 121 -1.98 9.54 6.44
C VAL A 121 -2.05 9.93 4.96
N ARG A 122 -0.90 9.91 4.27
CA ARG A 122 -0.76 10.27 2.84
C ARG A 122 -1.58 9.39 1.90
N TYR A 123 -1.89 8.18 2.32
CA TYR A 123 -2.61 7.17 1.53
C TYR A 123 -4.04 6.94 2.05
N CYS A 124 -4.43 7.58 3.16
CA CYS A 124 -5.71 7.33 3.80
C CYS A 124 -6.85 8.02 3.05
N ALA A 125 -7.95 7.30 2.89
CA ALA A 125 -9.19 7.81 2.35
C ALA A 125 -9.81 8.89 3.26
N PRO A 126 -10.54 9.87 2.71
CA PRO A 126 -11.12 10.96 3.48
C PRO A 126 -12.05 10.48 4.61
N GLU A 127 -12.87 9.46 4.36
CA GLU A 127 -13.78 8.88 5.36
C GLU A 127 -13.05 8.23 6.54
N LEU A 128 -11.83 7.72 6.33
CA LEU A 128 -10.97 7.21 7.40
C LEU A 128 -10.34 8.36 8.19
N LEU A 129 -10.02 9.47 7.53
CA LEU A 129 -9.38 10.65 8.12
C LEU A 129 -10.35 11.55 8.90
N GLU A 130 -11.60 11.65 8.44
CA GLU A 130 -12.68 12.39 9.12
C GLU A 130 -13.04 11.76 10.47
N ARG A 131 -12.51 10.57 10.79
CA ARG A 131 -12.74 9.81 12.02
C ARG A 131 -14.22 9.76 12.39
N THR A 132 -15.09 9.63 11.39
CA THR A 132 -16.52 9.53 11.60
C THR A 132 -16.78 8.44 12.65
N HIS A 133 -17.49 8.78 13.72
CA HIS A 133 -17.78 7.80 14.77
C HIS A 133 -18.40 6.54 14.14
N ASN A 134 -17.90 5.38 14.53
CA ASN A 134 -18.27 4.07 13.99
C ASN A 134 -17.92 3.82 12.52
N PHE A 135 -17.02 4.60 11.91
CA PHE A 135 -16.53 4.27 10.57
C PHE A 135 -15.87 2.88 10.56
N LYS A 136 -16.36 2.02 9.65
CA LYS A 136 -15.83 0.69 9.45
C LYS A 136 -14.98 0.70 8.19
N TYR A 137 -13.68 0.51 8.38
CA TYR A 137 -12.74 0.34 7.28
C TYR A 137 -13.20 -0.81 6.37
N ASP A 138 -13.22 -0.56 5.07
CA ASP A 138 -13.59 -1.53 4.06
C ASP A 138 -12.64 -1.47 2.85
N HIS A 139 -12.98 -2.22 1.81
CA HIS A 139 -12.22 -2.28 0.57
C HIS A 139 -12.21 -0.95 -0.21
N LYS A 140 -13.12 0.01 0.06
CA LYS A 140 -13.10 1.33 -0.59
C LYS A 140 -11.93 2.16 -0.09
N CYS A 141 -11.59 2.06 1.19
CA CYS A 141 -10.38 2.67 1.72
C CYS A 141 -9.12 2.13 1.02
N GLU A 142 -9.07 0.82 0.74
CA GLU A 142 -7.93 0.22 0.01
C GLU A 142 -7.85 0.66 -1.45
N VAL A 143 -9.01 0.82 -2.11
CA VAL A 143 -9.08 1.36 -3.48
C VAL A 143 -8.54 2.80 -3.51
N TYR A 144 -8.86 3.62 -2.52
CA TYR A 144 -8.30 4.96 -2.39
C TYR A 144 -6.78 4.94 -2.21
N SER A 145 -6.29 4.16 -1.24
CA SER A 145 -4.85 4.03 -1.01
C SER A 145 -4.11 3.52 -2.25
N PHE A 146 -4.74 2.60 -3.01
CA PHE A 146 -4.21 2.15 -4.29
C PHE A 146 -4.19 3.25 -5.35
N GLY A 147 -5.22 4.10 -5.42
CA GLY A 147 -5.24 5.27 -6.32
C GLY A 147 -4.06 6.22 -6.07
N ILE A 148 -3.78 6.52 -4.80
CA ILE A 148 -2.60 7.31 -4.39
C ILE A 148 -1.30 6.60 -4.79
N LEU A 149 -1.22 5.29 -4.58
CA LEU A 149 -0.06 4.49 -4.94
C LEU A 149 0.20 4.44 -6.46
N LEU A 150 -0.87 4.41 -7.27
CA LEU A 150 -0.76 4.53 -8.73
C LEU A 150 -0.21 5.89 -9.15
N TRP A 151 -0.61 6.97 -8.47
CA TRP A 151 -0.02 8.30 -8.68
C TRP A 151 1.47 8.31 -8.31
N GLU A 152 1.86 7.73 -7.17
CA GLU A 152 3.26 7.65 -6.76
C GLU A 152 4.12 6.83 -7.73
N ILE A 153 3.59 5.74 -8.28
CA ILE A 153 4.26 4.95 -9.35
C ILE A 153 4.48 5.79 -10.61
N ALA A 154 3.50 6.59 -10.99
CA ALA A 154 3.58 7.42 -12.19
C ALA A 154 4.61 8.54 -12.03
N GLU A 155 4.50 9.27 -10.91
CA GLU A 155 5.23 10.50 -10.65
C GLU A 155 6.58 10.28 -9.96
N GLU A 156 6.82 9.08 -9.42
CA GLU A 156 8.04 8.71 -8.69
C GLU A 156 8.33 9.67 -7.52
N ARG A 157 7.26 10.13 -6.86
CA ARG A 157 7.27 11.17 -5.83
C ARG A 157 6.43 10.76 -4.63
N ILE A 158 6.84 11.22 -3.45
CA ILE A 158 6.10 10.97 -2.22
C ILE A 158 4.80 11.79 -2.26
N PRO A 159 3.61 11.19 -2.02
CA PRO A 159 2.37 11.94 -1.99
C PRO A 159 2.38 12.99 -0.88
N TYR A 160 1.97 14.22 -1.18
CA TYR A 160 1.91 15.34 -0.22
C TYR A 160 3.27 15.70 0.39
N GLU A 161 4.39 15.42 -0.28
CA GLU A 161 5.77 15.53 0.25
C GLU A 161 6.07 16.87 0.96
N GLN A 162 5.51 17.96 0.44
CA GLN A 162 5.65 19.31 0.98
C GLN A 162 5.01 19.51 2.36
N TYR A 163 4.12 18.62 2.78
CA TYR A 163 3.43 18.69 4.07
C TYR A 163 3.99 17.65 5.04
N ARG A 164 4.45 18.09 6.21
CA ARG A 164 4.92 17.21 7.29
C ARG A 164 3.87 16.97 8.37
N ASP A 165 2.87 17.84 8.45
CA ASP A 165 1.82 17.81 9.45
C ASP A 165 0.63 16.96 8.97
N ILE A 166 0.27 15.96 9.79
CA ILE A 166 -0.91 15.09 9.60
C ILE A 166 -2.18 15.92 9.51
N VAL A 167 -2.31 16.97 10.34
CA VAL A 167 -3.49 17.84 10.37
C VAL A 167 -3.63 18.57 9.03
N LYS A 168 -2.51 19.04 8.47
CA LYS A 168 -2.53 19.76 7.19
C LYS A 168 -2.91 18.85 6.03
N ILE A 169 -2.37 17.63 5.97
CA ILE A 169 -2.74 16.63 4.96
C ILE A 169 -4.24 16.29 5.10
N THR A 170 -4.71 16.07 6.32
CA THR A 170 -6.11 15.76 6.62
C THR A 170 -7.05 16.86 6.14
N ASP A 171 -6.75 18.12 6.47
CA ASP A 171 -7.51 19.28 6.03
C ASP A 171 -7.57 19.40 4.50
N LEU A 172 -6.44 19.20 3.81
CA LEU A 172 -6.39 19.21 2.35
C LEU A 172 -7.26 18.11 1.72
N VAL A 173 -7.15 16.88 2.23
CA VAL A 173 -7.87 15.72 1.69
C VAL A 173 -9.37 15.80 1.96
N CYS A 174 -9.76 16.17 3.19
CA CYS A 174 -11.13 16.12 3.66
C CYS A 174 -11.91 17.41 3.36
N ASN A 175 -11.34 18.58 3.65
CA ASN A 175 -12.06 19.86 3.54
C ASN A 175 -11.85 20.50 2.15
N HIS A 176 -10.62 20.48 1.64
CA HIS A 176 -10.31 21.08 0.34
C HIS A 176 -10.50 20.11 -0.84
N LYS A 177 -10.79 18.83 -0.58
CA LYS A 177 -10.92 17.76 -1.57
C LYS A 177 -9.72 17.71 -2.55
N TYR A 178 -8.54 18.10 -2.06
CA TYR A 178 -7.32 18.16 -2.85
C TYR A 178 -6.77 16.74 -3.09
N ARG A 179 -6.33 16.49 -4.31
CA ARG A 179 -5.61 15.28 -4.75
C ARG A 179 -4.39 15.72 -5.54
N GLU A 180 -3.32 14.94 -5.43
CA GLU A 180 -2.12 15.19 -6.22
C GLU A 180 -2.43 15.07 -7.73
N SER A 181 -1.93 16.02 -8.52
CA SER A 181 -2.12 16.02 -9.97
C SER A 181 -0.98 15.28 -10.65
N PHE A 182 -1.27 14.60 -11.77
CA PHE A 182 -0.23 14.08 -12.66
C PHE A 182 0.52 15.24 -13.34
N SER A 183 1.81 15.06 -13.58
CA SER A 183 2.59 16.05 -14.31
C SER A 183 2.15 16.14 -15.78
N ARG A 184 2.37 17.30 -16.42
CA ARG A 184 2.00 17.51 -17.84
C ARG A 184 2.80 16.60 -18.79
N ASP A 185 3.99 16.21 -18.37
CA ASP A 185 4.93 15.35 -19.08
C ASP A 185 4.84 13.87 -18.66
N SER A 186 3.82 13.51 -17.85
CA SER A 186 3.59 12.13 -17.43
C SER A 186 3.44 11.22 -18.64
N ARG A 187 4.26 10.17 -18.70
CA ARG A 187 4.24 9.18 -19.80
C ARG A 187 3.19 8.09 -19.62
N MET A 188 2.35 8.19 -18.59
CA MET A 188 1.31 7.20 -18.30
C MET A 188 0.12 7.32 -19.27
N PRO A 189 -0.47 6.20 -19.71
CA PRO A 189 -1.70 6.22 -20.52
C PRO A 189 -2.85 6.94 -19.82
N LEU A 190 -3.72 7.60 -20.57
CA LEU A 190 -4.91 8.28 -20.02
C LEU A 190 -5.84 7.34 -19.24
N SER A 191 -5.92 6.07 -19.66
CA SER A 191 -6.69 5.05 -18.94
C SER A 191 -6.11 4.79 -17.54
N PHE A 192 -4.79 4.85 -17.39
CA PHE A 192 -4.11 4.70 -16.10
C PHE A 192 -4.36 5.89 -15.20
N THR A 193 -4.16 7.11 -15.69
CA THR A 193 -4.36 8.33 -14.88
C THR A 193 -5.82 8.48 -14.48
N SER A 194 -6.76 8.17 -15.40
CA SER A 194 -8.20 8.13 -15.09
C SER A 194 -8.53 7.07 -14.03
N LEU A 195 -7.92 5.89 -14.07
CA LEU A 195 -8.11 4.85 -13.06
C LEU A 195 -7.63 5.31 -11.68
N ALA A 196 -6.44 5.91 -11.60
CA ALA A 196 -5.88 6.42 -10.36
C ALA A 196 -6.78 7.52 -9.75
N LEU A 197 -7.21 8.49 -10.57
CA LEU A 197 -8.10 9.58 -10.14
C LEU A 197 -9.50 9.09 -9.75
N LYS A 198 -10.02 8.02 -10.35
CA LYS A 198 -11.30 7.42 -9.93
C LYS A 198 -11.22 6.67 -8.60
N GLY A 199 -10.02 6.21 -8.23
CA GLY A 199 -9.79 5.58 -6.93
C GLY A 199 -9.74 6.60 -5.79
N MET A 200 -9.23 7.80 -6.08
CA MET A 200 -9.06 8.94 -5.15
C MET A 200 -10.33 9.80 -5.01
#